data_AF-A0A917EZW1-F1
#
_entry.id   AF-A0A917EZW1-F1
#
_cell.length_a   1.000
_cell.length_b   1.000
_cell.length_c   1.000
_cell.angle_alpha   90.00
_cell.angle_beta   90.00
_cell.angle_gamma   90.00
#
_symmetry.space_group_name_H-M   'P 1'
#
loop_
_entity.id
_entity.type
_entity.pdbx_description
1 polymer ?
#
loop_
_entity_poly.entity_id
_entity_poly.type
_entity_poly.pdbx_seq_one_letter_code
_entity_poly.pdbx_strand_id
1 'polypeptide(L)'
;MTQDSQSTVGQTHEDVQTIQKLLVGVIGLIDTFSAEQRAAAVFAFDDPRRLDWDIIPKPDRIGVSMHNLDRHQKVVVLELVRLAVSHEVFTKILAIMQLEHVLRAREADFLGVGAPLWRTSDSYFFSIFGRPGFEDTWSLRFLGHHVCLNITIVNQRWISTSPSALGQQPMIGAGVLNPMAEDEGLGFELLDLLTAEQREVAVIHDVAPADFVSRQVPHIGALEYPDHYDLGMPQYQITTEDRKALALVKAEPSGIAGDQLDETQQAVLTRLIDTYLARFPDALAAEYRAALDADGPAETHFAWAGGFVRGVPHYFRVQTRSLLIEMVNAVDSGNHLHSVIRDFEHDFAYDSLQKHEAHIAEHGTHLSSRTTSSEGTELKANDWSW
;
A
#
# COMPACT_ATOMS: atom_id res chain seq x y z
N MET A 1 24.35 -15.13 31.28
CA MET A 1 24.23 -15.64 29.89
C MET A 1 23.21 -14.77 29.21
N THR A 2 23.70 -13.75 28.50
CA THR A 2 22.93 -12.79 27.72
C THR A 2 23.53 -12.81 26.33
N GLN A 3 22.89 -13.58 25.46
CA GLN A 3 23.05 -13.68 24.00
C GLN A 3 21.65 -13.36 23.46
N ASP A 4 21.41 -12.61 22.39
CA ASP A 4 22.25 -11.90 21.44
C ASP A 4 21.41 -10.69 20.99
N SER A 5 21.95 -9.48 21.06
CA SER A 5 21.41 -8.37 20.27
C SER A 5 22.07 -8.45 18.90
N GLN A 6 21.52 -9.29 18.02
CA GLN A 6 21.80 -9.17 16.59
C GLN A 6 21.32 -7.78 16.17
N SER A 7 22.24 -6.94 15.70
CA SER A 7 21.89 -5.65 15.12
C SER A 7 21.17 -5.90 13.81
N THR A 8 19.85 -5.96 13.85
CA THR A 8 19.02 -5.71 12.67
C THR A 8 19.44 -4.36 12.11
N VAL A 9 19.74 -4.30 10.81
CA VAL A 9 19.81 -3.02 10.10
C VAL A 9 18.42 -2.39 10.27
N GLY A 10 18.29 -1.45 11.20
CA GLY A 10 17.03 -0.79 11.47
C GLY A 10 16.67 0.04 10.23
N GLN A 11 15.50 -0.22 9.66
CA GLN A 11 14.91 0.69 8.67
C GLN A 11 14.79 2.06 9.32
N THR A 12 15.31 3.08 8.64
CA THR A 12 15.29 4.45 9.17
C THR A 12 13.99 5.13 8.78
N HIS A 13 13.37 4.69 7.69
CA HIS A 13 12.19 5.31 7.07
C HIS A 13 12.43 6.77 6.70
N GLU A 14 13.68 7.17 6.47
CA GLU A 14 14.06 8.53 6.11
C GLU A 14 14.26 8.68 4.59
N ASP A 15 13.54 9.61 3.97
CA ASP A 15 13.80 10.06 2.61
C ASP A 15 13.61 11.58 2.52
N VAL A 16 14.64 12.30 2.98
CA VAL A 16 14.63 13.76 3.05
C VAL A 16 14.32 14.40 1.70
N GLN A 17 14.82 13.82 0.59
CA GLN A 17 14.64 14.40 -0.72
C GLN A 17 13.19 14.26 -1.19
N THR A 18 12.58 13.09 -1.03
CA THR A 18 11.17 12.85 -1.37
C THR A 18 10.26 13.68 -0.47
N ILE A 19 10.51 13.69 0.84
CA ILE A 19 9.74 14.48 1.82
C ILE A 19 9.73 15.97 1.45
N GLN A 20 10.89 16.56 1.15
CA GLN A 20 10.98 17.98 0.78
C GLN A 20 10.23 18.31 -0.52
N LYS A 21 10.35 17.44 -1.54
CA LYS A 21 9.63 17.63 -2.82
C LYS A 21 8.12 17.53 -2.62
N LEU A 22 7.65 16.54 -1.84
CA LEU A 22 6.25 16.38 -1.49
C LEU A 22 5.72 17.60 -0.73
N LEU A 23 6.46 18.09 0.27
CA LEU A 23 6.09 19.28 1.04
C LEU A 23 5.87 20.50 0.13
N VAL A 24 6.84 20.81 -0.72
CA VAL A 24 6.77 21.98 -1.62
C VAL A 24 5.63 21.81 -2.63
N GLY A 25 5.48 20.62 -3.22
CA GLY A 25 4.42 20.34 -4.18
C GLY A 25 3.02 20.45 -3.57
N VAL A 26 2.82 19.95 -2.34
CA VAL A 26 1.52 20.01 -1.66
C VAL A 26 1.18 21.42 -1.22
N ILE A 27 2.13 22.19 -0.67
CA ILE A 27 1.91 23.61 -0.34
C ILE A 27 1.50 24.38 -1.61
N GLY A 28 2.25 24.20 -2.70
CA GLY A 28 1.95 24.83 -3.99
C GLY A 28 0.57 24.45 -4.53
N LEU A 29 0.19 23.16 -4.47
CA LEU A 29 -1.12 22.70 -4.89
C LEU A 29 -2.25 23.35 -4.08
N ILE A 30 -2.11 23.36 -2.75
CA ILE A 30 -3.08 23.95 -1.83
C ILE A 30 -3.31 25.44 -2.15
N ASP A 31 -2.27 26.18 -2.53
CA ASP A 31 -2.38 27.61 -2.87
C ASP A 31 -3.16 27.86 -4.17
N THR A 32 -3.30 26.84 -5.02
CA THR A 32 -4.13 26.92 -6.23
C THR A 32 -5.59 26.56 -6.00
N PHE A 33 -5.95 25.96 -4.86
CA PHE A 33 -7.31 25.51 -4.61
C PHE A 33 -8.29 26.66 -4.38
N SER A 34 -9.49 26.56 -4.93
CA SER A 34 -10.63 27.34 -4.47
C SER A 34 -10.98 27.02 -3.01
N ALA A 35 -11.81 27.84 -2.38
CA ALA A 35 -12.26 27.57 -1.01
C ALA A 35 -12.99 26.22 -0.90
N GLU A 36 -13.80 25.86 -1.91
CA GLU A 36 -14.53 24.60 -1.99
C GLU A 36 -13.58 23.42 -2.21
N GLN A 37 -12.61 23.54 -3.14
CA GLN A 37 -11.61 22.50 -3.37
C GLN A 37 -10.77 22.25 -2.11
N ARG A 38 -10.33 23.31 -1.43
CA ARG A 38 -9.57 23.22 -0.18
C ARG A 38 -10.38 22.54 0.92
N ALA A 39 -11.66 22.90 1.08
CA ALA A 39 -12.54 22.28 2.07
C ALA A 39 -12.82 20.80 1.76
N ALA A 40 -12.81 20.40 0.49
CA ALA A 40 -12.97 19.01 0.07
C ALA A 40 -11.66 18.20 0.19
N ALA A 41 -10.50 18.84 0.11
CA ALA A 41 -9.20 18.16 0.09
C ALA A 41 -8.48 18.10 1.44
N VAL A 42 -8.65 19.10 2.31
CA VAL A 42 -7.81 19.28 3.51
C VAL A 42 -8.61 19.00 4.78
N PHE A 43 -8.13 18.04 5.57
CA PHE A 43 -8.75 17.56 6.81
C PHE A 43 -7.78 17.67 8.00
N ALA A 44 -8.30 17.52 9.22
CA ALA A 44 -7.47 17.37 10.40
C ALA A 44 -6.65 16.06 10.35
N PHE A 45 -5.49 16.01 11.02
CA PHE A 45 -4.62 14.84 10.97
C PHE A 45 -5.24 13.61 11.67
N ASP A 46 -5.98 13.86 12.75
CA ASP A 46 -6.70 12.89 13.56
C ASP A 46 -8.08 12.52 12.99
N ASP A 47 -8.42 13.00 11.80
CA ASP A 47 -9.64 12.60 11.12
C ASP A 47 -9.61 11.07 10.90
N PRO A 48 -10.59 10.30 11.45
CA PRO A 48 -10.55 8.84 11.40
C PRO A 48 -10.56 8.30 9.96
N ARG A 49 -11.07 9.09 9.01
CA ARG A 49 -11.11 8.72 7.60
C ARG A 49 -9.73 8.71 6.95
N ARG A 50 -8.68 9.22 7.61
CA ARG A 50 -7.27 9.06 7.18
C ARG A 50 -6.88 7.59 7.01
N LEU A 51 -7.49 6.72 7.82
CA LEU A 51 -7.23 5.28 7.86
C LEU A 51 -8.21 4.47 7.00
N ASP A 52 -9.15 5.12 6.29
CA ASP A 52 -10.05 4.46 5.32
C ASP A 52 -9.38 4.37 3.95
N TRP A 53 -8.89 3.17 3.60
CA TRP A 53 -8.07 2.93 2.41
C TRP A 53 -8.70 1.93 1.44
N ASP A 54 -10.03 1.90 1.36
CA ASP A 54 -10.73 0.92 0.53
C ASP A 54 -10.63 1.22 -0.97
N ILE A 55 -10.16 0.23 -1.74
CA ILE A 55 -9.88 0.28 -3.17
C ILE A 55 -11.11 0.09 -4.06
N ILE A 56 -12.26 -0.29 -3.49
CA ILE A 56 -13.52 -0.44 -4.26
C ILE A 56 -14.23 0.91 -4.42
N PRO A 57 -15.17 1.08 -5.37
CA PRO A 57 -15.95 2.30 -5.48
C PRO A 57 -16.87 2.50 -4.26
N LYS A 58 -16.74 3.63 -3.55
CA LYS A 58 -17.59 4.02 -2.41
C LYS A 58 -18.27 5.37 -2.65
N PRO A 59 -19.56 5.53 -2.29
CA PRO A 59 -20.29 6.79 -2.48
C PRO A 59 -19.85 7.90 -1.50
N ASP A 60 -19.25 7.54 -0.37
CA ASP A 60 -18.84 8.42 0.73
C ASP A 60 -17.32 8.70 0.75
N ARG A 61 -16.62 8.42 -0.36
CA ARG A 61 -15.19 8.69 -0.50
C ARG A 61 -14.89 10.18 -0.34
N ILE A 62 -13.95 10.49 0.55
CA ILE A 62 -13.52 11.86 0.84
C ILE A 62 -12.33 12.29 -0.01
N GLY A 63 -12.16 13.60 -0.16
CA GLY A 63 -11.12 14.23 -0.96
C GLY A 63 -11.70 15.10 -2.07
N VAL A 64 -10.85 15.90 -2.68
CA VAL A 64 -11.20 16.58 -3.93
C VAL A 64 -11.13 15.57 -5.07
N SER A 65 -12.23 15.38 -5.80
CA SER A 65 -12.24 14.55 -7.00
C SER A 65 -11.41 15.20 -8.10
N MET A 66 -10.67 14.40 -8.87
CA MET A 66 -9.95 14.88 -10.06
C MET A 66 -10.92 15.54 -11.06
N HIS A 67 -12.20 15.15 -11.13
CA HIS A 67 -13.21 15.85 -11.93
C HIS A 67 -13.36 17.34 -11.59
N ASN A 68 -13.10 17.70 -10.34
CA ASN A 68 -13.25 19.06 -9.82
C ASN A 68 -11.94 19.84 -9.88
N LEU A 69 -10.86 19.28 -10.44
CA LEU A 69 -9.57 19.93 -10.59
C LEU A 69 -9.38 20.44 -12.02
N ASP A 70 -8.73 21.59 -12.16
CA ASP A 70 -8.29 22.06 -13.47
C ASP A 70 -7.07 21.27 -13.99
N ARG A 71 -6.66 21.54 -15.23
CA ARG A 71 -5.53 20.83 -15.85
C ARG A 71 -4.22 21.01 -15.07
N HIS A 72 -3.96 22.20 -14.51
CA HIS A 72 -2.73 22.46 -13.77
C HIS A 72 -2.71 21.69 -12.45
N GLN A 73 -3.82 21.74 -11.70
CA GLN A 73 -4.01 21.02 -10.44
C GLN A 73 -3.86 19.50 -10.63
N LYS A 74 -4.47 18.93 -11.68
CA LYS A 74 -4.31 17.50 -12.02
C LYS A 74 -2.87 17.11 -12.27
N VAL A 75 -2.11 17.93 -13.00
CA VAL A 75 -0.68 17.67 -13.26
C VAL A 75 0.11 17.65 -11.95
N VAL A 76 -0.15 18.59 -11.04
CA VAL A 76 0.53 18.62 -9.74
C VAL A 76 0.14 17.42 -8.87
N VAL A 77 -1.13 17.02 -8.82
CA VAL A 77 -1.55 15.80 -8.11
C VAL A 77 -0.83 14.56 -8.64
N LEU A 78 -0.78 14.38 -9.97
CA LEU A 78 -0.08 13.24 -10.56
C LEU A 78 1.44 13.30 -10.35
N GLU A 79 2.04 14.49 -10.30
CA GLU A 79 3.45 14.66 -9.96
C GLU A 79 3.73 14.27 -8.50
N LEU A 80 2.83 14.61 -7.56
CA LEU A 80 2.92 14.15 -6.17
C LEU A 80 2.84 12.63 -6.06
N VAL A 81 1.95 12.00 -6.83
CA VAL A 81 1.88 10.54 -6.94
C VAL A 81 3.20 9.97 -7.48
N ARG A 82 3.74 10.56 -8.55
CA ARG A 82 5.03 10.16 -9.15
C ARG A 82 6.21 10.26 -8.17
N LEU A 83 6.18 11.20 -7.24
CA LEU A 83 7.23 11.35 -6.23
C LEU A 83 7.18 10.27 -5.14
N ALA A 84 6.01 9.66 -4.92
CA ALA A 84 5.80 8.68 -3.86
C ALA A 84 6.07 7.23 -4.29
N VAL A 85 6.31 6.97 -5.57
CA VAL A 85 6.46 5.63 -6.14
C VAL A 85 7.57 5.61 -7.20
N SER A 86 8.07 4.43 -7.57
CA SER A 86 8.99 4.30 -8.72
C SER A 86 8.35 4.74 -10.04
N HIS A 87 9.18 5.02 -11.06
CA HIS A 87 8.69 5.36 -12.40
C HIS A 87 7.81 4.25 -13.01
N GLU A 88 8.20 2.99 -12.82
CA GLU A 88 7.43 1.84 -13.30
C GLU A 88 6.03 1.82 -12.68
N VAL A 89 5.93 1.92 -11.35
CA VAL A 89 4.64 1.92 -10.64
C VAL A 89 3.79 3.12 -11.02
N PHE A 90 4.40 4.30 -11.24
CA PHE A 90 3.67 5.45 -11.74
C PHE A 90 3.01 5.16 -13.11
N THR A 91 3.71 4.47 -14.01
CA THR A 91 3.13 4.08 -15.30
C THR A 91 2.02 3.04 -15.17
N LYS A 92 2.13 2.11 -14.21
CA LYS A 92 1.06 1.16 -13.86
C LYS A 92 -0.18 1.90 -13.40
N ILE A 93 -0.04 2.87 -12.49
CA ILE A 93 -1.15 3.71 -11.99
C ILE A 93 -1.85 4.44 -13.13
N LEU A 94 -1.09 5.09 -14.03
CA LEU A 94 -1.70 5.78 -15.18
C LEU A 94 -2.48 4.81 -16.08
N ALA A 95 -1.95 3.62 -16.33
CA ALA A 95 -2.64 2.59 -17.11
C ALA A 95 -3.91 2.08 -16.42
N ILE A 96 -3.88 1.87 -15.09
CA ILE A 96 -5.04 1.51 -14.28
C ILE A 96 -6.13 2.60 -14.39
N MET A 97 -5.76 3.87 -14.27
CA MET A 97 -6.69 4.98 -14.49
C MET A 97 -7.32 4.95 -15.89
N GLN A 98 -6.58 4.56 -16.92
CA GLN A 98 -7.12 4.45 -18.28
C GLN A 98 -8.05 3.23 -18.48
N LEU A 99 -7.89 2.16 -17.69
CA LEU A 99 -8.76 0.99 -17.77
C LEU A 99 -10.22 1.30 -17.41
N GLU A 100 -10.48 2.40 -16.69
CA GLU A 100 -11.84 2.91 -16.49
C GLU A 100 -12.57 3.16 -17.82
N HIS A 101 -11.87 3.53 -18.90
CA HIS A 101 -12.49 3.69 -20.22
C HIS A 101 -12.88 2.35 -20.86
N VAL A 102 -12.13 1.28 -20.58
CA VAL A 102 -12.48 -0.09 -21.00
C VAL A 102 -13.70 -0.58 -20.22
N LEU A 103 -13.70 -0.38 -18.90
CA LEU A 103 -14.84 -0.72 -18.05
C LEU A 103 -16.09 0.06 -18.45
N ARG A 104 -15.97 1.36 -18.77
CA ARG A 104 -17.10 2.16 -19.29
C ARG A 104 -17.76 1.52 -20.51
N ALA A 105 -16.97 0.97 -21.43
CA ALA A 105 -17.50 0.33 -22.63
C ALA A 105 -18.14 -1.03 -22.33
N ARG A 106 -17.54 -1.82 -21.42
CA ARG A 106 -18.03 -3.15 -21.04
C ARG A 106 -19.27 -3.11 -20.16
N GLU A 107 -19.34 -2.14 -19.26
CA GLU A 107 -20.41 -1.99 -18.28
C GLU A 107 -21.46 -0.97 -18.71
N ALA A 108 -21.43 -0.49 -19.95
CA ALA A 108 -22.36 0.51 -20.47
C ALA A 108 -23.84 0.09 -20.29
N ASP A 109 -24.14 -1.19 -20.53
CA ASP A 109 -25.50 -1.73 -20.38
C ASP A 109 -25.94 -1.79 -18.90
N PHE A 110 -25.01 -2.08 -18.00
CA PHE A 110 -25.26 -2.15 -16.55
C PHE A 110 -25.39 -0.76 -15.92
N LEU A 111 -24.46 0.14 -16.22
CA LEU A 111 -24.39 1.48 -15.64
C LEU A 111 -25.30 2.50 -16.34
N GLY A 112 -25.70 2.23 -17.59
CA GLY A 112 -26.55 3.09 -18.39
C GLY A 112 -26.04 4.53 -18.44
N VAL A 113 -26.91 5.49 -18.09
CA VAL A 113 -26.59 6.93 -18.11
C VAL A 113 -25.50 7.34 -17.10
N GLY A 114 -25.20 6.50 -16.11
CA GLY A 114 -24.14 6.74 -15.13
C GLY A 114 -22.74 6.38 -15.61
N ALA A 115 -22.62 5.55 -16.66
CA ALA A 115 -21.33 5.08 -17.18
C ALA A 115 -20.31 6.21 -17.45
N PRO A 116 -20.66 7.31 -18.16
CA PRO A 116 -19.70 8.39 -18.42
C PRO A 116 -19.37 9.24 -17.19
N LEU A 117 -20.12 9.12 -16.09
CA LEU A 117 -19.89 9.85 -14.84
C LEU A 117 -19.04 9.04 -13.85
N TRP A 118 -19.15 7.70 -13.88
CA TRP A 118 -18.51 6.81 -12.92
C TRP A 118 -17.22 6.19 -13.47
N ARG A 119 -17.20 5.80 -14.75
CA ARG A 119 -16.08 5.09 -15.37
C ARG A 119 -15.22 6.03 -16.20
N THR A 120 -14.38 6.80 -15.51
CA THR A 120 -13.43 7.74 -16.14
C THR A 120 -12.08 7.73 -15.43
N SER A 121 -11.03 8.14 -16.14
CA SER A 121 -9.70 8.32 -15.56
C SER A 121 -9.62 9.46 -14.53
N ASP A 122 -10.69 10.25 -14.34
CA ASP A 122 -10.79 11.29 -13.31
C ASP A 122 -11.62 10.84 -12.08
N SER A 123 -12.06 9.59 -12.01
CA SER A 123 -12.82 9.02 -10.88
C SER A 123 -11.95 8.70 -9.65
N TYR A 124 -10.97 9.56 -9.37
CA TYR A 124 -9.99 9.45 -8.30
C TYR A 124 -10.06 10.67 -7.39
N PHE A 125 -9.66 10.50 -6.13
CA PHE A 125 -9.77 11.49 -5.08
C PHE A 125 -8.41 11.75 -4.45
N PHE A 126 -8.16 13.02 -4.14
CA PHE A 126 -6.95 13.47 -3.46
C PHE A 126 -7.34 14.09 -2.10
N SER A 127 -6.72 13.60 -1.03
CA SER A 127 -6.93 14.10 0.33
C SER A 127 -5.60 14.44 0.98
N ILE A 128 -5.61 15.43 1.87
CA ILE A 128 -4.51 15.86 2.73
C ILE A 128 -5.04 15.85 4.17
N PHE A 129 -4.30 15.26 5.09
CA PHE A 129 -4.64 15.25 6.51
C PHE A 129 -3.54 15.94 7.30
N GLY A 130 -3.91 16.87 8.17
CA GLY A 130 -2.98 17.72 8.89
C GLY A 130 -2.50 18.91 8.06
N ARG A 131 -1.54 19.65 8.62
CA ARG A 131 -0.96 20.84 7.98
C ARG A 131 0.40 20.49 7.40
N PRO A 132 0.61 20.55 6.07
CA PRO A 132 1.94 20.46 5.50
C PRO A 132 2.80 21.65 5.94
N GLY A 133 3.94 21.38 6.59
CA GLY A 133 4.89 22.40 7.02
C GLY A 133 6.21 21.80 7.51
N PHE A 134 7.21 22.65 7.74
CA PHE A 134 8.63 22.24 7.89
C PHE A 134 8.97 21.44 9.15
N GLU A 135 8.07 21.34 10.13
CA GLU A 135 8.21 20.52 11.35
C GLU A 135 6.89 19.79 11.67
N ASP A 136 5.97 19.74 10.70
CA ASP A 136 4.64 19.18 10.92
C ASP A 136 4.57 17.71 10.50
N THR A 137 3.61 17.02 11.11
CA THR A 137 3.17 15.69 10.71
C THR A 137 1.89 15.83 9.88
N TRP A 138 1.89 15.22 8.69
CA TRP A 138 0.79 15.32 7.73
C TRP A 138 0.79 14.10 6.82
N SER A 139 -0.34 13.83 6.19
CA SER A 139 -0.44 12.77 5.19
C SER A 139 -1.15 13.25 3.94
N LEU A 140 -0.90 12.55 2.84
CA LEU A 140 -1.70 12.65 1.62
C LEU A 140 -2.18 11.26 1.22
N ARG A 141 -3.33 11.23 0.54
CA ARG A 141 -3.90 10.01 -0.02
C ARG A 141 -4.38 10.26 -1.44
N PHE A 142 -4.01 9.37 -2.35
CA PHE A 142 -4.58 9.27 -3.68
C PHE A 142 -5.32 7.95 -3.81
N LEU A 143 -6.62 8.00 -4.05
CA LEU A 143 -7.51 6.84 -3.97
C LEU A 143 -8.57 6.86 -5.08
N GLY A 144 -8.80 5.72 -5.71
CA GLY A 144 -9.84 5.48 -6.68
C GLY A 144 -10.09 4.00 -6.86
N HIS A 145 -10.93 3.64 -7.83
CA HIS A 145 -11.10 2.23 -8.22
C HIS A 145 -9.72 1.67 -8.62
N HIS A 146 -9.25 0.63 -7.92
CA HIS A 146 -7.96 -0.05 -8.17
C HIS A 146 -6.66 0.73 -7.92
N VAL A 147 -6.70 1.91 -7.30
CA VAL A 147 -5.49 2.58 -6.83
C VAL A 147 -5.73 3.15 -5.44
N CYS A 148 -4.88 2.79 -4.48
CA CYS A 148 -4.84 3.39 -3.16
C CYS A 148 -3.39 3.59 -2.72
N LEU A 149 -2.99 4.85 -2.56
CA LEU A 149 -1.68 5.23 -2.06
C LEU A 149 -1.88 6.07 -0.81
N ASN A 150 -1.28 5.63 0.30
CA ASN A 150 -1.27 6.36 1.57
C ASN A 150 0.16 6.80 1.86
N ILE A 151 0.38 8.11 2.01
CA ILE A 151 1.70 8.66 2.31
C ILE A 151 1.59 9.50 3.57
N THR A 152 2.31 9.11 4.63
CA THR A 152 2.36 9.85 5.89
C THR A 152 3.78 10.32 6.15
N ILE A 153 3.94 11.62 6.39
CA ILE A 153 5.20 12.26 6.72
C ILE A 153 5.13 12.66 8.19
N VAL A 154 6.11 12.22 8.97
CA VAL A 154 6.21 12.50 10.41
C VAL A 154 7.38 13.44 10.63
N ASN A 155 7.10 14.62 11.20
CA ASN A 155 8.09 15.64 11.56
C ASN A 155 9.06 16.03 10.43
N GLN A 156 8.63 15.96 9.17
CA GLN A 156 9.47 16.11 7.96
C GLN A 156 10.75 15.25 7.93
N ARG A 157 10.78 14.15 8.67
CA ARG A 157 11.94 13.27 8.78
C ARG A 157 11.62 11.87 8.28
N TRP A 158 10.53 11.29 8.78
CA TRP A 158 10.13 9.93 8.42
C TRP A 158 8.98 9.94 7.43
N ILE A 159 8.95 8.92 6.59
CA ILE A 159 7.93 8.70 5.59
C ILE A 159 7.46 7.24 5.60
N SER A 160 6.14 7.06 5.64
CA SER A 160 5.48 5.80 5.32
C SER A 160 4.74 5.96 4.00
N THR A 161 4.88 5.00 3.09
CA THR A 161 4.04 4.90 1.89
C THR A 161 3.21 3.63 1.83
N SER A 162 2.96 3.01 3.00
CA SER A 162 2.10 1.83 3.16
C SER A 162 0.89 2.14 4.06
N PRO A 163 -0.26 1.49 3.87
CA PRO A 163 -0.52 0.45 2.86
C PRO A 163 -0.62 1.04 1.44
N SER A 164 -0.15 0.26 0.45
CA SER A 164 -0.19 0.64 -0.97
C SER A 164 -0.83 -0.48 -1.80
N ALA A 165 -2.01 -0.20 -2.34
CA ALA A 165 -2.80 -1.16 -3.08
C ALA A 165 -3.05 -0.73 -4.52
N LEU A 166 -2.89 -1.70 -5.43
CA LEU A 166 -3.15 -1.57 -6.85
C LEU A 166 -4.00 -2.75 -7.29
N GLY A 167 -4.87 -2.52 -8.26
CA GLY A 167 -5.65 -3.56 -8.87
C GLY A 167 -5.76 -3.37 -10.38
N GLN A 168 -6.44 -4.31 -11.01
CA GLN A 168 -6.77 -4.22 -12.42
C GLN A 168 -8.07 -4.98 -12.69
N GLN A 169 -8.97 -4.29 -13.38
CA GLN A 169 -10.11 -4.91 -14.04
C GLN A 169 -10.32 -4.26 -15.41
N PRO A 170 -10.48 -5.04 -16.48
CA PRO A 170 -10.36 -6.49 -16.54
C PRO A 170 -8.88 -6.96 -16.57
N MET A 171 -8.60 -8.17 -16.09
CA MET A 171 -7.31 -8.85 -16.35
C MET A 171 -7.25 -9.46 -17.76
N ILE A 172 -8.38 -9.97 -18.24
CA ILE A 172 -8.57 -10.65 -19.52
C ILE A 172 -9.34 -9.75 -20.48
N GLY A 173 -8.76 -9.56 -21.67
CA GLY A 173 -9.36 -8.75 -22.74
C GLY A 173 -9.27 -7.24 -22.51
N ALA A 174 -8.32 -6.77 -21.68
CA ALA A 174 -8.00 -5.35 -21.54
C ALA A 174 -7.28 -4.73 -22.76
N GLY A 175 -7.07 -5.52 -23.81
CA GLY A 175 -6.35 -5.10 -25.01
C GLY A 175 -4.85 -4.99 -24.73
N VAL A 176 -4.25 -3.86 -25.07
CA VAL A 176 -2.80 -3.60 -24.85
C VAL A 176 -2.46 -3.15 -23.44
N LEU A 177 -3.46 -2.74 -22.65
CA LEU A 177 -3.26 -2.33 -21.26
C LEU A 177 -3.26 -3.57 -20.37
N ASN A 178 -2.11 -3.90 -19.77
CA ASN A 178 -2.02 -4.97 -18.78
C ASN A 178 -1.01 -4.62 -17.67
N PRO A 179 -1.27 -3.56 -16.88
CA PRO A 179 -0.32 -3.04 -15.89
C PRO A 179 0.07 -4.05 -14.80
N MET A 180 -0.80 -5.00 -14.46
CA MET A 180 -0.59 -6.00 -13.40
C MET A 180 -0.10 -7.36 -13.93
N ALA A 181 0.34 -7.42 -15.20
CA ALA A 181 0.78 -8.66 -15.85
C ALA A 181 1.94 -9.35 -15.10
N GLU A 182 2.90 -8.54 -14.65
CA GLU A 182 4.09 -9.01 -13.93
C GLU A 182 3.74 -9.36 -12.48
N ASP A 183 2.94 -8.53 -11.80
CA ASP A 183 2.46 -8.77 -10.44
C ASP A 183 1.75 -10.14 -10.30
N GLU A 184 0.85 -10.49 -11.23
CA GLU A 184 0.23 -11.82 -11.31
C GLU A 184 1.20 -12.88 -11.84
N GLY A 185 1.99 -12.51 -12.85
CA GLY A 185 2.80 -13.46 -13.59
C GLY A 185 3.95 -14.07 -12.81
N LEU A 186 4.61 -13.30 -11.96
CA LEU A 186 5.69 -13.79 -11.10
C LEU A 186 5.18 -14.79 -10.06
N GLY A 187 3.95 -14.63 -9.56
CA GLY A 187 3.30 -15.61 -8.68
C GLY A 187 3.09 -16.95 -9.37
N PHE A 188 2.58 -16.95 -10.60
CA PHE A 188 2.44 -18.18 -11.41
C PHE A 188 3.80 -18.76 -11.82
N GLU A 189 4.77 -17.92 -12.21
CA GLU A 189 6.12 -18.37 -12.57
C GLU A 189 6.77 -19.12 -11.41
N LEU A 190 6.67 -18.60 -10.18
CA LEU A 190 7.17 -19.29 -9.00
C LEU A 190 6.42 -20.61 -8.77
N LEU A 191 5.10 -20.59 -8.83
CA LEU A 191 4.25 -21.78 -8.62
C LEU A 191 4.52 -22.92 -9.63
N ASP A 192 4.85 -22.57 -10.87
CA ASP A 192 5.17 -23.52 -11.94
C ASP A 192 6.59 -24.09 -11.82
N LEU A 193 7.50 -23.35 -11.18
CA LEU A 193 8.85 -23.82 -10.88
C LEU A 193 8.91 -24.75 -9.67
N LEU A 194 7.90 -24.75 -8.79
CA LEU A 194 7.88 -25.62 -7.61
C LEU A 194 7.82 -27.10 -8.01
N THR A 195 8.61 -27.93 -7.33
CA THR A 195 8.45 -29.38 -7.35
C THR A 195 7.11 -29.80 -6.75
N ALA A 196 6.70 -31.06 -6.95
CA ALA A 196 5.46 -31.58 -6.37
C ALA A 196 5.46 -31.45 -4.84
N GLU A 197 6.58 -31.79 -4.22
CA GLU A 197 6.77 -31.73 -2.76
C GLU A 197 6.75 -30.28 -2.25
N GLN A 198 7.37 -29.34 -2.96
CA GLN A 198 7.31 -27.92 -2.60
C GLN A 198 5.90 -27.34 -2.78
N ARG A 199 5.18 -27.75 -3.83
CA ARG A 199 3.80 -27.30 -4.08
C ARG A 199 2.84 -27.78 -3.00
N GLU A 200 3.04 -28.98 -2.44
CA GLU A 200 2.25 -29.47 -1.29
C GLU A 200 2.39 -28.58 -0.04
N VAL A 201 3.54 -27.92 0.12
CA VAL A 201 3.78 -26.98 1.24
C VAL A 201 3.29 -25.57 0.88
N ALA A 202 3.51 -25.11 -0.35
CA ALA A 202 3.15 -23.76 -0.79
C ALA A 202 1.64 -23.55 -0.94
N VAL A 203 0.89 -24.56 -1.38
CA VAL A 203 -0.56 -24.46 -1.59
C VAL A 203 -1.28 -24.71 -0.28
N ILE A 204 -1.82 -23.64 0.32
CA ILE A 204 -2.43 -23.69 1.65
C ILE A 204 -3.92 -24.03 1.63
N HIS A 205 -4.59 -23.80 0.48
CA HIS A 205 -6.02 -24.07 0.32
C HIS A 205 -6.43 -24.14 -1.16
N ASP A 206 -7.53 -24.82 -1.49
CA ASP A 206 -8.05 -24.97 -2.85
C ASP A 206 -9.03 -23.86 -3.27
N VAL A 207 -9.46 -23.01 -2.31
CA VAL A 207 -10.33 -21.85 -2.53
C VAL A 207 -9.54 -20.56 -2.30
N ALA A 208 -9.61 -19.61 -3.23
CA ALA A 208 -9.05 -18.27 -3.04
C ALA A 208 -9.93 -17.46 -2.07
N PRO A 209 -9.35 -16.55 -1.26
CA PRO A 209 -10.14 -15.67 -0.40
C PRO A 209 -11.00 -14.71 -1.24
N ALA A 210 -12.07 -14.18 -0.64
CA ALA A 210 -12.97 -13.27 -1.34
C ALA A 210 -12.31 -11.93 -1.71
N ASP A 211 -11.43 -11.42 -0.86
CA ASP A 211 -10.48 -10.32 -1.10
C ASP A 211 -9.24 -10.56 -0.19
N PHE A 212 -8.47 -9.54 0.18
CA PHE A 212 -7.31 -9.66 1.07
C PHE A 212 -7.62 -10.43 2.37
N VAL A 213 -6.72 -11.33 2.75
CA VAL A 213 -6.79 -12.02 4.05
C VAL A 213 -6.54 -11.04 5.18
N SER A 214 -5.61 -10.09 5.01
CA SER A 214 -5.38 -9.02 5.98
C SER A 214 -6.54 -8.03 6.09
N ARG A 215 -7.53 -8.12 5.18
CA ARG A 215 -8.65 -7.17 5.05
C ARG A 215 -8.14 -5.74 4.89
N GLN A 216 -9.03 -4.77 5.05
CA GLN A 216 -8.69 -3.36 4.98
C GLN A 216 -8.53 -2.69 6.33
N VAL A 217 -8.06 -3.43 7.34
CA VAL A 217 -7.85 -2.88 8.69
C VAL A 217 -6.70 -1.85 8.69
N PRO A 218 -6.76 -0.81 9.54
CA PRO A 218 -5.67 0.15 9.65
C PRO A 218 -4.35 -0.47 10.14
N HIS A 219 -4.45 -1.48 11.02
CA HIS A 219 -3.31 -2.21 11.59
C HIS A 219 -3.62 -3.70 11.58
N ILE A 220 -2.68 -4.51 11.08
CA ILE A 220 -2.83 -5.97 10.97
C ILE A 220 -2.64 -6.59 12.35
N GLY A 221 -3.65 -7.32 12.83
CA GLY A 221 -3.57 -8.03 14.10
C GLY A 221 -2.66 -9.26 14.05
N ALA A 222 -2.52 -9.93 15.20
CA ALA A 222 -1.78 -11.19 15.28
C ALA A 222 -2.43 -12.33 14.46
N LEU A 223 -3.74 -12.24 14.22
CA LEU A 223 -4.54 -13.21 13.49
C LEU A 223 -5.60 -12.47 12.67
N GLU A 224 -5.61 -12.72 11.36
CA GLU A 224 -6.65 -12.24 10.45
C GLU A 224 -7.33 -13.40 9.73
N TYR A 225 -8.64 -13.27 9.56
CA TYR A 225 -9.42 -14.13 8.68
C TYR A 225 -9.95 -13.28 7.52
N PRO A 226 -9.94 -13.75 6.26
CA PRO A 226 -10.56 -13.02 5.17
C PRO A 226 -12.06 -12.83 5.45
N ASP A 227 -12.72 -11.89 4.79
CA ASP A 227 -14.18 -11.76 4.90
C ASP A 227 -14.92 -12.91 4.18
N HIS A 228 -16.20 -13.09 4.52
CA HIS A 228 -17.03 -14.13 3.89
C HIS A 228 -17.28 -13.87 2.40
N TYR A 229 -17.26 -12.61 1.96
CA TYR A 229 -17.50 -12.18 0.58
C TYR A 229 -16.84 -10.81 0.36
N ASP A 230 -16.60 -10.45 -0.90
CA ASP A 230 -16.07 -9.12 -1.27
C ASP A 230 -17.17 -8.05 -1.20
N LEU A 231 -16.84 -6.85 -0.74
CA LEU A 231 -17.80 -5.79 -0.46
C LEU A 231 -18.58 -5.41 -1.73
N GLY A 232 -19.91 -5.60 -1.67
CA GLY A 232 -20.79 -5.37 -2.82
C GLY A 232 -21.00 -6.59 -3.73
N MET A 233 -20.37 -7.73 -3.42
CA MET A 233 -20.46 -8.97 -4.21
C MET A 233 -20.96 -10.18 -3.39
N PRO A 234 -22.17 -10.13 -2.80
CA PRO A 234 -22.68 -11.22 -1.96
C PRO A 234 -22.89 -12.55 -2.71
N GLN A 235 -22.83 -12.56 -4.04
CA GLN A 235 -22.88 -13.77 -4.85
C GLN A 235 -21.59 -14.61 -4.80
N TYR A 236 -20.46 -14.03 -4.39
CA TYR A 236 -19.18 -14.72 -4.25
C TYR A 236 -18.87 -14.90 -2.77
N GLN A 237 -19.06 -16.11 -2.24
CA GLN A 237 -18.88 -16.39 -0.81
C GLN A 237 -17.93 -17.55 -0.58
N ILE A 238 -17.13 -17.42 0.48
CA ILE A 238 -16.32 -18.51 1.03
C ILE A 238 -16.89 -18.95 2.38
N THR A 239 -16.71 -20.22 2.72
CA THR A 239 -17.22 -20.79 3.96
C THR A 239 -16.39 -20.36 5.17
N THR A 240 -16.91 -20.60 6.39
CA THR A 240 -16.12 -20.39 7.61
C THR A 240 -14.92 -21.32 7.70
N GLU A 241 -14.98 -22.49 7.05
CA GLU A 241 -13.86 -23.43 6.97
C GLU A 241 -12.74 -22.87 6.07
N ASP A 242 -13.11 -22.40 4.88
CA ASP A 242 -12.17 -21.75 3.95
C ASP A 242 -11.46 -20.57 4.62
N ARG A 243 -12.22 -19.71 5.31
CA ARG A 243 -11.65 -18.56 6.04
C ARG A 243 -10.60 -18.98 7.06
N LYS A 244 -10.84 -20.09 7.77
CA LYS A 244 -9.89 -20.60 8.77
C LYS A 244 -8.65 -21.20 8.12
N ALA A 245 -8.80 -21.91 7.01
CA ALA A 245 -7.67 -22.46 6.25
C ALA A 245 -6.78 -21.34 5.68
N LEU A 246 -7.39 -20.22 5.26
CA LEU A 246 -6.70 -19.08 4.66
C LEU A 246 -6.10 -18.09 5.67
N ALA A 247 -6.31 -18.30 6.97
CA ALA A 247 -5.95 -17.33 8.01
C ALA A 247 -4.49 -16.85 7.92
N LEU A 248 -4.28 -15.57 8.20
CA LEU A 248 -2.96 -14.99 8.38
C LEU A 248 -2.63 -15.03 9.87
N VAL A 249 -1.61 -15.81 10.25
CA VAL A 249 -1.06 -15.84 11.60
C VAL A 249 0.32 -15.19 11.55
N LYS A 250 0.45 -14.00 12.13
CA LYS A 250 1.68 -13.20 11.99
C LYS A 250 2.92 -13.91 12.53
N ALA A 251 2.78 -14.66 13.63
CA ALA A 251 3.86 -15.40 14.26
C ALA A 251 4.15 -16.79 13.65
N GLU A 252 3.25 -17.29 12.79
CA GLU A 252 3.33 -18.62 12.18
C GLU A 252 2.99 -18.50 10.68
N PRO A 253 3.91 -17.97 9.85
CA PRO A 253 3.68 -17.80 8.43
C PRO A 253 3.33 -19.13 7.75
N SER A 254 2.34 -19.11 6.86
CA SER A 254 1.95 -20.29 6.08
C SER A 254 2.70 -20.32 4.74
N GLY A 255 2.75 -21.52 4.13
CA GLY A 255 3.37 -21.71 2.83
C GLY A 255 4.82 -22.18 2.92
N ILE A 256 5.52 -22.13 1.79
CA ILE A 256 6.91 -22.57 1.68
C ILE A 256 7.87 -21.45 2.11
N ALA A 257 8.86 -21.79 2.95
CA ALA A 257 9.92 -20.85 3.33
C ALA A 257 10.95 -20.72 2.19
N GLY A 258 11.53 -19.53 2.05
CA GLY A 258 12.45 -19.22 0.96
C GLY A 258 13.73 -20.06 0.96
N ASP A 259 14.17 -20.55 2.11
CA ASP A 259 15.34 -21.44 2.24
C ASP A 259 15.06 -22.89 1.79
N GLN A 260 13.79 -23.23 1.54
CA GLN A 260 13.36 -24.50 0.93
C GLN A 260 13.27 -24.42 -0.59
N LEU A 261 13.52 -23.23 -1.18
CA LEU A 261 13.55 -22.99 -2.61
C LEU A 261 14.97 -23.13 -3.15
N ASP A 262 15.12 -23.59 -4.40
CA ASP A 262 16.40 -23.55 -5.10
C ASP A 262 16.77 -22.13 -5.57
N GLU A 263 17.99 -21.95 -6.08
CA GLU A 263 18.48 -20.63 -6.51
C GLU A 263 17.61 -19.98 -7.60
N THR A 264 17.01 -20.77 -8.50
CA THR A 264 16.16 -20.25 -9.57
C THR A 264 14.82 -19.79 -9.01
N GLN A 265 14.22 -20.58 -8.13
CA GLN A 265 12.97 -20.25 -7.44
C GLN A 265 13.14 -19.03 -6.52
N GLN A 266 14.24 -18.96 -5.76
CA GLN A 266 14.56 -17.80 -4.92
C GLN A 266 14.74 -16.52 -5.75
N ALA A 267 15.32 -16.61 -6.95
CA ALA A 267 15.46 -15.47 -7.84
C ALA A 267 14.10 -14.94 -8.32
N VAL A 268 13.12 -15.83 -8.61
CA VAL A 268 11.76 -15.42 -8.96
C VAL A 268 11.03 -14.81 -7.76
N LEU A 269 11.14 -15.41 -6.56
CA LEU A 269 10.58 -14.84 -5.34
C LEU A 269 11.17 -13.45 -5.03
N THR A 270 12.48 -13.27 -5.24
CA THR A 270 13.15 -11.98 -5.08
C THR A 270 12.60 -10.93 -6.04
N ARG A 271 12.47 -11.27 -7.33
CA ARG A 271 11.87 -10.39 -8.34
C ARG A 271 10.42 -10.05 -7.99
N LEU A 272 9.63 -11.02 -7.55
CA LEU A 272 8.26 -10.80 -7.09
C LEU A 272 8.24 -9.75 -5.99
N ILE A 273 9.07 -9.89 -4.96
CA ILE A 273 9.15 -8.91 -3.87
C ILE A 273 9.59 -7.53 -4.40
N ASP A 274 10.60 -7.45 -5.27
CA ASP A 274 11.07 -6.18 -5.87
C ASP A 274 9.96 -5.45 -6.63
N THR A 275 9.11 -6.17 -7.38
CA THR A 275 7.96 -5.58 -8.08
C THR A 275 7.02 -4.84 -7.11
N TYR A 276 6.86 -5.34 -5.89
CA TYR A 276 6.03 -4.68 -4.87
C TYR A 276 6.81 -3.61 -4.09
N LEU A 277 8.11 -3.81 -3.84
CA LEU A 277 8.96 -2.78 -3.24
C LEU A 277 9.06 -1.52 -4.12
N ALA A 278 8.94 -1.67 -5.44
CA ALA A 278 8.88 -0.54 -6.37
C ALA A 278 7.68 0.41 -6.13
N ARG A 279 6.71 0.02 -5.27
CA ARG A 279 5.61 0.90 -4.84
C ARG A 279 6.02 1.91 -3.77
N PHE A 280 7.20 1.76 -3.17
CA PHE A 280 7.81 2.77 -2.30
C PHE A 280 8.70 3.71 -3.12
N PRO A 281 9.08 4.89 -2.58
CA PRO A 281 10.19 5.68 -3.10
C PRO A 281 11.49 4.85 -3.12
N ASP A 282 12.34 5.07 -4.12
CA ASP A 282 13.54 4.25 -4.37
C ASP A 282 14.45 4.10 -3.13
N ALA A 283 14.57 5.15 -2.30
CA ALA A 283 15.35 5.11 -1.07
C ALA A 283 14.75 4.13 -0.03
N LEU A 284 13.44 4.19 0.19
CA LEU A 284 12.75 3.27 1.10
C LEU A 284 12.76 1.84 0.55
N ALA A 285 12.54 1.67 -0.76
CA ALA A 285 12.61 0.35 -1.40
C ALA A 285 13.97 -0.32 -1.18
N ALA A 286 15.06 0.45 -1.27
CA ALA A 286 16.41 -0.02 -0.99
C ALA A 286 16.62 -0.38 0.49
N GLU A 287 16.06 0.38 1.43
CA GLU A 287 16.08 0.02 2.86
C GLU A 287 15.34 -1.29 3.14
N TYR A 288 14.14 -1.45 2.58
CA TYR A 288 13.37 -2.69 2.71
C TYR A 288 14.13 -3.88 2.11
N ARG A 289 14.70 -3.74 0.91
CA ARG A 289 15.51 -4.77 0.27
C ARG A 289 16.71 -5.16 1.13
N ALA A 290 17.47 -4.19 1.63
CA ALA A 290 18.62 -4.46 2.49
C ALA A 290 18.24 -5.17 3.80
N ALA A 291 17.09 -4.82 4.40
CA ALA A 291 16.57 -5.49 5.58
C ALA A 291 16.18 -6.95 5.29
N LEU A 292 15.49 -7.20 4.17
CA LEU A 292 15.11 -8.55 3.73
C LEU A 292 16.34 -9.42 3.45
N ASP A 293 17.36 -8.86 2.80
CA ASP A 293 18.61 -9.57 2.51
C ASP A 293 19.36 -9.92 3.81
N ALA A 294 19.29 -9.05 4.82
CA ALA A 294 19.88 -9.28 6.13
C ALA A 294 19.12 -10.32 6.97
N ASP A 295 17.78 -10.35 6.88
CA ASP A 295 16.93 -11.35 7.53
C ASP A 295 17.15 -12.76 6.90
N GLY A 296 17.37 -12.81 5.59
CA GLY A 296 17.63 -14.03 4.85
C GLY A 296 16.36 -14.78 4.41
N PRO A 297 16.51 -15.80 3.53
CA PRO A 297 15.38 -16.43 2.84
C PRO A 297 14.46 -17.25 3.75
N ALA A 298 14.96 -17.75 4.89
CA ALA A 298 14.15 -18.49 5.86
C ALA A 298 13.04 -17.63 6.50
N GLU A 299 13.22 -16.31 6.55
CA GLU A 299 12.25 -15.36 7.11
C GLU A 299 11.22 -14.88 6.06
N THR A 300 11.25 -15.43 4.84
CA THR A 300 10.31 -15.10 3.76
C THR A 300 9.51 -16.33 3.37
N HIS A 301 8.19 -16.22 3.39
CA HIS A 301 7.27 -17.33 3.11
C HIS A 301 6.35 -17.00 1.95
N PHE A 302 6.21 -17.93 1.01
CA PHE A 302 5.28 -17.83 -0.12
C PHE A 302 4.13 -18.85 0.05
N ALA A 303 2.89 -18.36 0.01
CA ALA A 303 1.70 -19.20 0.05
C ALA A 303 0.80 -18.94 -1.16
N TRP A 304 0.17 -20.00 -1.65
CA TRP A 304 -0.79 -20.00 -2.76
C TRP A 304 -2.14 -20.55 -2.32
N ALA A 305 -3.23 -20.01 -2.86
CA ALA A 305 -4.55 -20.60 -2.74
C ALA A 305 -5.36 -20.47 -4.03
N GLY A 306 -6.27 -21.41 -4.26
CA GLY A 306 -7.15 -21.40 -5.44
C GLY A 306 -6.58 -22.11 -6.67
N GLY A 307 -7.06 -21.72 -7.84
CA GLY A 307 -6.75 -22.36 -9.12
C GLY A 307 -5.30 -22.20 -9.57
N PHE A 308 -4.87 -23.07 -10.49
CA PHE A 308 -3.49 -23.11 -11.01
C PHE A 308 -3.35 -22.58 -12.44
N VAL A 309 -4.38 -21.90 -12.95
CA VAL A 309 -4.39 -21.33 -14.29
C VAL A 309 -5.03 -19.95 -14.25
N ARG A 310 -4.57 -19.03 -15.10
CA ARG A 310 -5.15 -17.68 -15.22
C ARG A 310 -6.61 -17.75 -15.67
N GLY A 311 -7.43 -16.81 -15.21
CA GLY A 311 -8.87 -16.82 -15.45
C GLY A 311 -9.64 -17.85 -14.61
N VAL A 312 -9.02 -18.34 -13.54
CA VAL A 312 -9.66 -19.10 -12.46
C VAL A 312 -9.34 -18.36 -11.14
N PRO A 313 -10.27 -18.30 -10.17
CA PRO A 313 -10.01 -17.67 -8.87
C PRO A 313 -8.72 -18.16 -8.21
N HIS A 314 -7.80 -17.26 -7.90
CA HIS A 314 -6.52 -17.59 -7.27
C HIS A 314 -5.99 -16.45 -6.40
N TYR A 315 -5.01 -16.79 -5.57
CA TYR A 315 -4.39 -15.90 -4.60
C TYR A 315 -2.97 -16.34 -4.28
N PHE A 316 -2.10 -15.38 -3.99
CA PHE A 316 -0.88 -15.65 -3.25
C PHE A 316 -0.62 -14.58 -2.20
N ARG A 317 0.20 -14.95 -1.20
CA ARG A 317 0.85 -14.00 -0.31
C ARG A 317 2.34 -14.28 -0.17
N VAL A 318 3.10 -13.20 0.02
CA VAL A 318 4.47 -13.26 0.53
C VAL A 318 4.49 -12.59 1.89
N GLN A 319 4.89 -13.34 2.92
CA GLN A 319 5.02 -12.82 4.28
C GLN A 319 6.51 -12.83 4.65
N THR A 320 7.02 -11.67 5.06
CA THR A 320 8.35 -11.52 5.63
C THR A 320 8.22 -11.15 7.10
N ARG A 321 9.35 -10.91 7.77
CA ARG A 321 9.37 -10.39 9.14
C ARG A 321 8.68 -9.02 9.28
N SER A 322 8.79 -8.15 8.27
CA SER A 322 8.31 -6.76 8.30
C SER A 322 7.17 -6.45 7.34
N LEU A 323 7.06 -7.19 6.23
CA LEU A 323 6.14 -6.90 5.14
C LEU A 323 5.16 -8.04 4.90
N LEU A 324 3.97 -7.66 4.42
CA LEU A 324 3.01 -8.56 3.82
C LEU A 324 2.67 -8.06 2.41
N ILE A 325 2.82 -8.95 1.44
CA ILE A 325 2.33 -8.78 0.07
C ILE A 325 1.17 -9.74 -0.13
N GLU A 326 0.05 -9.25 -0.64
CA GLU A 326 -1.07 -10.09 -1.07
C GLU A 326 -1.48 -9.74 -2.49
N MET A 327 -1.86 -10.77 -3.23
CA MET A 327 -2.51 -10.65 -4.53
C MET A 327 -3.70 -11.61 -4.54
N VAL A 328 -4.87 -11.08 -4.82
CA VAL A 328 -6.11 -11.84 -4.96
C VAL A 328 -6.72 -11.53 -6.33
N ASN A 329 -7.09 -12.57 -7.05
CA ASN A 329 -7.86 -12.45 -8.28
C ASN A 329 -8.96 -13.52 -8.24
N ALA A 330 -9.96 -13.28 -7.40
CA ALA A 330 -11.02 -14.22 -7.06
C ALA A 330 -12.36 -13.90 -7.74
N VAL A 331 -12.60 -12.62 -7.99
CA VAL A 331 -13.84 -12.08 -8.55
C VAL A 331 -13.86 -12.15 -10.08
N ASP A 332 -15.05 -12.18 -10.67
CA ASP A 332 -15.29 -12.20 -12.13
C ASP A 332 -14.53 -13.34 -12.84
N SER A 333 -14.45 -14.51 -12.19
CA SER A 333 -13.69 -15.66 -12.69
C SER A 333 -12.20 -15.36 -12.89
N GLY A 334 -11.55 -14.72 -11.92
CA GLY A 334 -10.14 -14.38 -12.02
C GLY A 334 -9.86 -13.27 -13.05
N ASN A 335 -10.78 -12.29 -13.12
CA ASN A 335 -10.68 -11.17 -14.06
C ASN A 335 -10.66 -9.79 -13.36
N HIS A 336 -10.56 -9.77 -12.04
CA HIS A 336 -10.65 -8.60 -11.19
C HIS A 336 -9.61 -8.75 -10.08
N LEU A 337 -8.40 -8.29 -10.36
CA LEU A 337 -7.24 -8.46 -9.49
C LEU A 337 -7.14 -7.30 -8.52
N HIS A 338 -6.92 -7.61 -7.24
CA HIS A 338 -6.47 -6.69 -6.20
C HIS A 338 -5.12 -7.15 -5.67
N SER A 339 -4.27 -6.19 -5.30
CA SER A 339 -2.97 -6.49 -4.70
C SER A 339 -2.56 -5.38 -3.74
N VAL A 340 -1.84 -5.74 -2.68
CA VAL A 340 -1.41 -4.80 -1.65
C VAL A 340 -0.02 -5.15 -1.14
N ILE A 341 0.75 -4.12 -0.78
CA ILE A 341 1.90 -4.23 0.11
C ILE A 341 1.62 -3.46 1.40
N ARG A 342 1.89 -4.12 2.53
CA ARG A 342 1.62 -3.68 3.90
C ARG A 342 2.92 -3.77 4.71
N ASP A 343 3.14 -2.84 5.61
CA ASP A 343 4.15 -2.93 6.66
C ASP A 343 3.46 -3.24 7.98
N PHE A 344 3.84 -4.36 8.61
CA PHE A 344 3.17 -4.86 9.81
C PHE A 344 3.17 -3.87 10.99
N GLU A 345 4.15 -2.98 11.07
CA GLU A 345 4.29 -2.01 12.17
C GLU A 345 4.20 -0.55 11.70
N HIS A 346 4.49 -0.29 10.43
CA HIS A 346 4.69 1.06 9.90
C HIS A 346 3.60 1.54 8.92
N ASP A 347 2.54 0.76 8.69
CA ASP A 347 1.37 1.25 7.96
C ASP A 347 0.83 2.55 8.56
N PHE A 348 0.55 3.53 7.69
CA PHE A 348 0.16 4.90 8.09
C PHE A 348 1.15 5.59 9.04
N ALA A 349 2.42 5.19 8.99
CA ALA A 349 3.52 5.60 9.88
C ALA A 349 3.26 5.29 11.37
N TYR A 350 2.49 4.26 11.69
CA TYR A 350 2.04 3.98 13.07
C TYR A 350 3.17 3.95 14.10
N ASP A 351 4.23 3.17 13.89
CA ASP A 351 5.38 3.12 14.81
C ASP A 351 6.13 4.47 14.91
N SER A 352 6.40 5.16 13.79
CA SER A 352 7.09 6.46 13.84
C SER A 352 6.24 7.57 14.46
N LEU A 353 4.91 7.49 14.35
CA LEU A 353 4.01 8.39 15.07
C LEU A 353 4.12 8.19 16.58
N GLN A 354 4.14 6.94 17.06
CA GLN A 354 4.31 6.66 18.49
C GLN A 354 5.67 7.14 19.01
N LYS A 355 6.75 6.85 18.28
CA LYS A 355 8.10 7.33 18.61
C LYS A 355 8.13 8.86 18.66
N HIS A 356 7.51 9.51 17.67
CA HIS A 356 7.38 10.96 17.62
C HIS A 356 6.65 11.52 18.84
N GLU A 357 5.46 10.99 19.15
CA GLU A 357 4.64 11.43 20.27
C GLU A 357 5.35 11.24 21.62
N ALA A 358 6.03 10.11 21.82
CA ALA A 358 6.79 9.83 23.03
C ALA A 358 7.93 10.84 23.24
N HIS A 359 8.70 11.13 22.19
CA HIS A 359 9.78 12.10 22.26
C HIS A 359 9.25 13.53 22.48
N ILE A 360 8.15 13.93 21.83
CA ILE A 360 7.53 15.23 22.08
C ILE A 360 7.04 15.33 23.53
N ALA A 361 6.50 14.25 24.10
CA ALA A 361 6.08 14.22 25.50
C ALA A 361 7.26 14.36 26.47
N GLU A 362 8.43 13.81 26.13
CA GLU A 362 9.64 13.86 26.95
C GLU A 362 10.41 15.18 26.82
N HIS A 363 10.62 15.66 25.58
CA HIS A 363 11.53 16.75 25.25
C HIS A 363 10.83 18.04 24.77
N GLY A 364 9.51 18.01 24.54
CA GLY A 364 8.75 19.13 23.99
C GLY A 364 8.88 19.23 22.46
N THR A 365 8.65 20.43 21.88
CA THR A 365 8.86 20.69 20.45
C THR A 365 10.02 21.69 20.24
N HIS A 366 10.73 21.60 19.11
CA HIS A 366 11.78 22.58 18.77
C HIS A 366 11.23 24.03 18.74
N LEU A 367 9.99 24.23 18.27
CA LEU A 367 9.32 25.53 18.25
C LEU A 367 9.26 26.22 19.62
N SER A 368 9.15 25.46 20.72
CA SER A 368 9.14 25.99 22.08
C SER A 368 10.48 26.65 22.47
N SER A 369 11.58 26.15 21.93
CA SER A 369 12.92 26.70 22.15
C SER A 369 13.26 27.85 21.19
N ARG A 370 12.79 27.78 19.94
CA ARG A 370 13.07 28.79 18.90
C ARG A 370 12.54 30.18 19.24
N THR A 371 11.46 30.26 20.00
CA THR A 371 10.77 31.51 20.33
C THR A 371 11.08 32.03 21.74
N THR A 372 11.99 31.37 22.46
CA THR A 372 12.34 31.69 23.85
C THR A 372 13.80 32.14 23.95
N SER A 373 14.05 33.27 24.61
CA SER A 373 15.41 33.75 24.88
C SER A 373 16.16 32.76 25.78
N SER A 374 17.45 32.55 25.52
CA SER A 374 18.33 31.76 26.40
C SER A 374 18.81 32.55 27.63
N GLU A 375 18.35 33.79 27.82
CA GLU A 375 18.70 34.61 28.98
C GLU A 375 18.08 34.03 30.26
N GLY A 376 18.92 33.71 31.25
CA GLY A 376 18.48 33.17 32.55
C GLY A 376 18.05 31.70 32.53
N THR A 377 18.18 31.00 31.40
CA THR A 377 17.96 29.56 31.31
C THR A 377 19.29 28.81 31.34
N GLU A 378 19.35 27.72 32.12
CA GLU A 378 20.46 26.77 31.98
C GLU A 378 20.31 26.03 30.65
N LEU A 379 21.36 26.01 29.84
CA LEU A 379 21.46 25.21 28.62
C LEU A 379 21.33 23.73 28.99
N LYS A 380 20.09 23.22 28.97
CA LYS A 380 19.87 21.79 28.90
C LYS A 380 20.28 21.33 27.51
N ALA A 381 21.07 20.26 27.44
CA ALA A 381 21.25 19.54 26.19
C ALA A 381 19.86 19.00 25.81
N ASN A 382 19.17 19.70 24.91
CA ASN A 382 18.06 19.11 24.19
C ASN A 382 18.70 18.32 23.06
N ASP A 383 19.01 17.05 23.33
CA ASP A 383 19.49 16.14 22.29
C ASP A 383 18.30 15.77 21.40
N TRP A 384 17.98 16.67 20.45
CA TRP A 384 17.07 16.34 19.35
C TRP A 384 17.65 15.28 18.39
N SER A 385 18.64 14.50 18.82
CA SER A 385 19.13 13.32 18.12
C SER A 385 18.16 12.17 18.36
N TRP A 386 17.26 11.96 17.40
CA TRP A 386 16.41 10.77 17.35
C TRP A 386 17.13 9.56 16.79
#